data_AF-A0AAV5I6X0-F1
#
_entry.id   AF-A0AAV5I6X0-F1
#
_cell.length_a   1.000
_cell.length_b   1.000
_cell.length_c   1.000
_cell.angle_alpha   90.00
_cell.angle_beta   90.00
_cell.angle_gamma   90.00
#
_symmetry.space_group_name_H-M   'P 1'
#
loop_
_entity.id
_entity.type
_entity.pdbx_description
1 polymer ?
#
loop_
_entity_poly.entity_id
_entity_poly.type
_entity_poly.pdbx_seq_one_letter_code
_entity_poly.pdbx_strand_id
1 'polypeptide(L)'
;MERQNLFDEIHDCVIKARVKPQRRKDKVHIGCGAGFGGDRPLAALKLLNKVKELNYLVLECLAERTLAERCQVMMSGGDGYDSRISEWMSRLLPLAVERGTCIITNMGAMDPVGAQENVVEIASSLGLSVTVAVAQEVSLQEFGMLACLWFIDVSMAFHCYILKQDSITKPYLYFCIFWFRILTSENL
;
A
#
# COMPACT_ATOMS: atom_id res chain seq x y z
N MET A 1 19.67 -22.59 5.85
CA MET A 1 19.16 -21.91 4.65
C MET A 1 19.17 -20.43 4.96
N GLU A 2 19.96 -19.69 4.19
CA GLU A 2 20.54 -18.38 4.54
C GLU A 2 19.48 -17.31 4.83
N ARG A 3 19.59 -16.69 6.01
CA ARG A 3 18.80 -15.51 6.42
C ARG A 3 19.64 -14.25 6.16
N GLN A 4 20.17 -14.14 4.95
CA GLN A 4 21.04 -13.04 4.51
C GLN A 4 20.38 -12.37 3.30
N ASN A 5 20.26 -11.04 3.37
CA ASN A 5 19.87 -10.08 2.31
C ASN A 5 18.45 -9.49 2.31
N LEU A 6 17.71 -9.45 3.42
CA LEU A 6 16.51 -8.58 3.49
C LEU A 6 16.86 -7.10 3.76
N PHE A 7 17.99 -6.85 4.43
CA PHE A 7 18.37 -5.50 4.88
C PHE A 7 19.06 -4.66 3.79
N ASP A 8 19.65 -5.28 2.77
CA ASP A 8 20.34 -4.55 1.68
C ASP A 8 19.37 -3.86 0.71
N GLU A 9 18.08 -4.25 0.73
CA GLU A 9 17.03 -3.65 -0.11
C GLU A 9 16.25 -2.52 0.60
N ILE A 10 16.49 -2.30 1.89
CA ILE A 10 15.80 -1.26 2.65
C ILE A 10 16.54 0.08 2.46
N HIS A 11 15.88 1.03 1.79
CA HIS A 11 16.45 2.36 1.53
C HIS A 11 15.71 3.47 2.26
N ASP A 12 16.43 4.23 3.10
CA ASP A 12 15.93 5.45 3.75
C ASP A 12 15.26 6.38 2.73
N CYS A 13 13.95 6.61 2.85
CA CYS A 13 13.33 7.74 2.16
C CYS A 13 13.34 8.97 3.03
N VAL A 14 14.54 9.51 3.19
CA VAL A 14 14.65 10.95 3.39
C VAL A 14 13.98 11.59 2.17
N ILE A 15 12.87 12.31 2.36
CA ILE A 15 12.22 13.09 1.30
C ILE A 15 13.18 14.23 0.92
N LYS A 16 14.19 13.90 0.12
CA LYS A 16 15.05 14.87 -0.54
C LYS A 16 14.26 15.36 -1.74
N ALA A 17 13.96 16.66 -1.75
CA ALA A 17 13.42 17.28 -2.96
C ALA A 17 14.31 16.88 -4.13
N ARG A 18 13.72 16.33 -5.20
CA ARG A 18 14.50 15.91 -6.37
C ARG A 18 15.29 17.11 -6.86
N VAL A 19 16.60 16.95 -7.07
CA VAL A 19 17.40 18.00 -7.69
C VAL A 19 16.83 18.25 -9.09
N LYS A 20 16.24 19.44 -9.32
CA LYS A 20 15.44 19.80 -10.50
C LYS A 20 14.20 18.90 -10.72
N PRO A 21 13.13 19.07 -9.93
CA PRO A 21 11.94 18.25 -10.07
C PRO A 21 11.25 18.59 -11.41
N GLN A 22 11.24 17.63 -12.34
CA GLN A 22 10.43 17.75 -13.54
C GLN A 22 9.00 17.30 -13.25
N ARG A 23 8.01 18.13 -13.59
CA ARG A 23 6.61 17.72 -13.64
C ARG A 23 6.48 16.57 -14.62
N ARG A 24 6.02 15.41 -14.14
CA ARG A 24 5.79 14.22 -14.99
C ARG A 24 4.49 14.31 -15.79
N LYS A 25 3.51 15.07 -15.30
CA LYS A 25 2.23 15.36 -15.96
C LYS A 25 1.78 16.77 -15.59
N ASP A 26 1.11 17.44 -16.53
CA ASP A 26 0.50 18.76 -16.28
C ASP A 26 -0.76 18.66 -15.40
N LYS A 27 -1.48 17.55 -15.50
CA LYS A 27 -2.67 17.23 -14.71
C LYS A 27 -2.60 15.80 -14.18
N VAL A 28 -3.01 15.62 -12.93
CA VAL A 28 -3.10 14.31 -12.27
C VAL A 28 -4.54 14.09 -11.83
N HIS A 29 -5.13 12.97 -12.26
CA HIS A 29 -6.47 12.54 -11.82
C HIS A 29 -6.34 11.41 -10.81
N ILE A 30 -6.92 11.62 -9.64
CA ILE A 30 -6.95 10.66 -8.53
C ILE A 30 -8.41 10.35 -8.23
N GLY A 31 -8.72 9.07 -8.09
CA GLY A 31 -10.05 8.57 -7.76
C GLY A 31 -10.00 7.76 -6.48
N CYS A 32 -11.04 7.84 -5.67
CA CYS A 32 -11.21 7.03 -4.48
C CYS A 32 -12.18 5.89 -4.80
N GLY A 33 -11.67 4.65 -4.79
CA GLY A 33 -12.44 3.43 -5.03
C GLY A 33 -12.99 2.79 -3.75
N ALA A 34 -12.39 3.10 -2.61
CA ALA A 34 -12.85 2.68 -1.28
C ALA A 34 -12.44 3.72 -0.24
N GLY A 35 -13.32 3.97 0.73
CA GLY A 35 -13.08 4.78 1.91
C GLY A 35 -13.18 4.01 3.23
N PHE A 36 -13.64 2.75 3.21
CA PHE A 36 -13.68 1.88 4.39
C PHE A 36 -13.72 0.39 4.00
N GLY A 37 -13.39 -0.49 4.95
CA GLY A 37 -13.27 -1.94 4.71
C GLY A 37 -14.54 -2.68 4.30
N GLY A 38 -15.72 -2.06 4.32
CA GLY A 38 -16.97 -2.62 3.82
C GLY A 38 -17.32 -2.22 2.38
N ASP A 39 -16.47 -1.43 1.72
CA ASP A 39 -16.69 -1.04 0.34
C ASP A 39 -16.63 -2.23 -0.63
N ARG A 40 -17.27 -2.02 -1.78
CA ARG A 40 -17.47 -3.04 -2.81
C ARG A 40 -16.49 -2.84 -3.96
N PRO A 41 -15.71 -3.86 -4.37
CA PRO A 41 -14.82 -3.77 -5.52
C PRO A 41 -15.53 -3.33 -6.80
N LEU A 42 -16.81 -3.71 -6.95
CA LEU A 42 -17.62 -3.32 -8.10
C LEU A 42 -17.84 -1.80 -8.21
N ALA A 43 -17.87 -1.06 -7.08
CA ALA A 43 -18.00 0.39 -7.10
C ALA A 43 -16.73 1.04 -7.64
N ALA A 44 -15.55 0.60 -7.17
CA ALA A 44 -14.27 1.03 -7.70
C ALA A 44 -14.10 0.66 -9.18
N LEU A 45 -14.54 -0.54 -9.58
CA LEU A 45 -14.51 -0.95 -10.98
C LEU A 45 -15.40 -0.07 -11.85
N LYS A 46 -16.57 0.36 -11.36
CA LYS A 46 -17.43 1.34 -12.06
C LYS A 46 -16.75 2.69 -12.22
N LEU A 47 -16.06 3.19 -11.18
CA LEU A 47 -15.27 4.42 -11.25
C LEU A 47 -14.16 4.30 -12.30
N LEU A 48 -13.38 3.22 -12.19
CA LEU A 48 -12.29 2.92 -13.12
C LEU A 48 -12.81 2.81 -14.54
N ASN A 49 -14.01 2.27 -14.78
CA ASN A 49 -14.63 2.22 -16.10
C ASN A 49 -15.04 3.58 -16.65
N LYS A 50 -15.71 4.41 -15.83
CA LYS A 50 -16.30 5.68 -16.26
C LYS A 50 -15.25 6.77 -16.50
N VAL A 51 -14.21 6.80 -15.68
CA VAL A 51 -13.17 7.84 -15.77
C VAL A 51 -12.02 7.33 -16.64
N LYS A 52 -11.93 7.83 -17.87
CA LYS A 52 -10.92 7.37 -18.85
C LYS A 52 -9.50 7.77 -18.46
N GLU A 53 -9.30 8.98 -17.94
CA GLU A 53 -7.97 9.54 -17.66
C GLU A 53 -7.53 9.37 -16.19
N LEU A 54 -7.90 8.27 -15.54
CA LEU A 54 -7.58 8.04 -14.14
C LEU A 54 -6.11 7.61 -13.96
N ASN A 55 -5.32 8.39 -13.22
CA ASN A 55 -3.91 8.05 -12.97
C ASN A 55 -3.72 7.19 -11.73
N TYR A 56 -4.49 7.48 -10.68
CA TYR A 56 -4.41 6.76 -9.41
C TYR A 56 -5.79 6.39 -8.91
N LEU A 57 -5.95 5.15 -8.44
CA LEU A 57 -7.14 4.65 -7.76
C LEU A 57 -6.76 4.27 -6.33
N VAL A 58 -7.20 5.08 -5.38
CA VAL A 58 -6.94 4.88 -3.95
C VAL A 58 -8.02 3.98 -3.36
N LEU A 59 -7.60 2.97 -2.61
CA LEU A 59 -8.42 2.02 -1.87
C LEU A 59 -8.05 2.13 -0.39
N GLU A 60 -8.79 2.96 0.34
CA GLU A 60 -8.71 3.03 1.79
C GLU A 60 -9.67 1.99 2.35
N CYS A 61 -9.14 0.92 2.95
CA CYS A 61 -9.94 -0.20 3.44
C CYS A 61 -9.65 -0.56 4.89
N LEU A 62 -8.60 -0.01 5.50
CA LEU A 62 -8.22 -0.36 6.86
C LEU A 62 -8.14 0.88 7.74
N ALA A 63 -8.76 0.78 8.91
CA ALA A 63 -8.65 1.77 9.97
C ALA A 63 -8.05 1.10 11.21
N GLU A 64 -7.93 1.85 12.31
CA GLU A 64 -7.32 1.38 13.56
C GLU A 64 -7.85 0.02 14.04
N ARG A 65 -9.17 -0.13 14.09
CA ARG A 65 -9.80 -1.40 14.52
C ARG A 65 -9.46 -2.57 13.60
N THR A 66 -9.54 -2.38 12.29
CA THR A 66 -9.30 -3.48 11.34
C THR A 66 -7.81 -3.82 11.24
N LEU A 67 -6.91 -2.84 11.46
CA LEU A 67 -5.48 -3.10 11.63
C LEU A 67 -5.19 -3.93 12.89
N ALA A 68 -5.84 -3.61 14.02
CA ALA A 68 -5.71 -4.40 15.25
C ALA A 68 -6.19 -5.85 15.05
N GLU A 69 -7.31 -6.03 14.33
CA GLU A 69 -7.82 -7.35 13.94
C GLU A 69 -6.79 -8.11 13.07
N ARG A 70 -6.08 -7.42 12.15
CA ARG A 70 -4.99 -8.03 11.37
C ARG A 70 -3.77 -8.40 12.21
N CYS A 71 -3.32 -7.57 13.16
CA CYS A 71 -2.24 -7.93 14.11
C CYS A 71 -2.62 -9.19 14.90
N GLN A 72 -3.86 -9.29 15.38
CA GLN A 72 -4.30 -10.48 16.13
C GLN A 72 -4.31 -11.76 15.27
N VAL A 73 -4.75 -11.67 14.01
CA VAL A 73 -4.70 -12.81 13.08
C VAL A 73 -3.26 -13.23 12.83
N MET A 74 -2.36 -12.28 12.58
CA MET A 74 -0.93 -12.54 12.37
C MET A 74 -0.28 -13.22 13.59
N MET A 75 -0.57 -12.74 14.80
CA MET A 75 -0.08 -13.36 16.04
C MET A 75 -0.56 -14.80 16.21
N SER A 76 -1.73 -15.13 15.65
CA SER A 76 -2.32 -16.46 15.70
C SER A 76 -1.82 -17.37 14.56
N GLY A 77 -0.84 -16.90 13.77
CA GLY A 77 -0.23 -17.64 12.68
C GLY A 77 -0.97 -17.53 11.34
N GLY A 78 -1.92 -16.61 11.21
CA GLY A 78 -2.57 -16.28 9.94
C GLY A 78 -1.87 -15.17 9.16
N ASP A 79 -2.41 -14.82 7.99
CA ASP A 79 -1.90 -13.72 7.17
C ASP A 79 -2.09 -12.36 7.85
N GLY A 80 -1.04 -11.53 7.82
CA GLY A 80 -1.06 -10.20 8.42
C GLY A 80 -1.67 -9.11 7.52
N TYR A 81 -1.99 -9.43 6.26
CA TYR A 81 -2.63 -8.54 5.30
C TYR A 81 -4.15 -8.72 5.24
N ASP A 82 -4.84 -7.81 4.54
CA ASP A 82 -6.28 -7.89 4.35
C ASP A 82 -6.67 -9.04 3.41
N SER A 83 -7.49 -9.97 3.90
CA SER A 83 -7.90 -11.16 3.14
C SER A 83 -8.73 -10.84 1.89
N ARG A 84 -9.31 -9.65 1.78
CA ARG A 84 -10.08 -9.22 0.62
C ARG A 84 -9.19 -8.72 -0.51
N ILE A 85 -7.88 -8.57 -0.30
CA ILE A 85 -6.97 -8.07 -1.33
C ILE A 85 -7.09 -8.85 -2.64
N SER A 86 -7.30 -10.16 -2.53
CA SER A 86 -7.49 -11.04 -3.68
C SER A 86 -8.76 -10.72 -4.48
N GLU A 87 -9.87 -10.47 -3.79
CA GLU A 87 -11.14 -10.05 -4.40
C GLU A 87 -10.96 -8.73 -5.16
N TRP A 88 -10.29 -7.76 -4.54
CA TRP A 88 -10.05 -6.44 -5.11
C TRP A 88 -9.15 -6.50 -6.34
N MET A 89 -7.99 -7.16 -6.23
CA MET A 89 -7.02 -7.22 -7.32
C MET A 89 -7.53 -8.03 -8.50
N SER A 90 -8.22 -9.15 -8.26
CA SER A 90 -8.81 -9.97 -9.32
C SER A 90 -9.81 -9.18 -10.19
N ARG A 91 -10.51 -8.21 -9.60
CA ARG A 91 -11.50 -7.37 -10.30
C ARG A 91 -10.89 -6.15 -10.97
N LEU A 92 -9.87 -5.53 -10.35
CA LEU A 92 -9.34 -4.24 -10.78
C LEU A 92 -8.12 -4.34 -11.69
N LEU A 93 -7.22 -5.31 -11.46
CA LEU A 93 -5.95 -5.40 -12.19
C LEU A 93 -6.10 -5.45 -13.71
N PRO A 94 -7.03 -6.23 -14.31
CA PRO A 94 -7.15 -6.29 -15.76
C PRO A 94 -7.35 -4.91 -16.39
N LEU A 95 -8.29 -4.13 -15.84
CA LEU A 95 -8.62 -2.81 -16.36
C LEU A 95 -7.61 -1.75 -15.94
N ALA A 96 -7.03 -1.85 -14.74
CA ALA A 96 -6.04 -0.90 -14.26
C ALA A 96 -4.75 -0.97 -15.08
N VAL A 97 -4.32 -2.19 -15.42
CA VAL A 97 -3.17 -2.44 -16.31
C VAL A 97 -3.45 -1.91 -17.72
N GLU A 98 -4.62 -2.24 -18.29
CA GLU A 98 -5.05 -1.74 -19.61
C GLU A 98 -5.03 -0.20 -19.68
N ARG A 99 -5.49 0.47 -18.63
CA ARG A 99 -5.58 1.95 -18.57
C ARG A 99 -4.30 2.65 -18.12
N GLY A 100 -3.29 1.91 -17.68
CA GLY A 100 -2.14 2.51 -17.04
C GLY A 100 -2.47 3.22 -15.71
N THR A 101 -3.56 2.81 -15.04
CA THR A 101 -3.97 3.36 -13.75
C THR A 101 -3.23 2.65 -12.62
N CYS A 102 -2.63 3.43 -11.74
CA CYS A 102 -1.98 2.92 -10.55
C CYS A 102 -2.98 2.73 -9.42
N ILE A 103 -3.02 1.55 -8.81
CA ILE A 103 -3.81 1.34 -7.60
C ILE A 103 -2.94 1.67 -6.37
N ILE A 104 -3.56 2.24 -5.34
CA ILE A 104 -2.92 2.52 -4.06
C ILE A 104 -3.79 1.97 -2.95
N THR A 105 -3.24 1.14 -2.07
CA THR A 105 -4.02 0.51 -0.98
C THR A 105 -3.20 0.35 0.29
N ASN A 106 -3.89 0.41 1.43
CA ASN A 106 -3.33 0.08 2.75
C ASN A 106 -3.64 -1.36 3.19
N MET A 107 -4.26 -2.18 2.33
CA MET A 107 -4.57 -3.60 2.57
C MET A 107 -3.36 -4.48 2.90
N GLY A 108 -2.13 -3.96 2.81
CA GLY A 108 -0.93 -4.66 3.31
C GLY A 108 -0.91 -4.85 4.82
N ALA A 109 -1.59 -3.98 5.59
CA ALA A 109 -1.71 -4.07 7.04
C ALA A 109 -0.38 -4.39 7.76
N MET A 110 -0.32 -5.49 8.52
CA MET A 110 0.84 -5.90 9.29
C MET A 110 1.84 -6.75 8.48
N ASP A 111 1.43 -7.21 7.29
CA ASP A 111 2.25 -8.04 6.40
C ASP A 111 2.16 -7.54 4.95
N PRO A 112 2.74 -6.36 4.66
CA PRO A 112 2.67 -5.78 3.32
C PRO A 112 3.54 -6.54 2.31
N VAL A 113 4.53 -7.33 2.75
CA VAL A 113 5.33 -8.21 1.88
C VAL A 113 4.49 -9.40 1.43
N GLY A 114 3.80 -10.09 2.35
CA GLY A 114 2.86 -11.15 1.99
C GLY A 114 1.72 -10.64 1.10
N ALA A 115 1.25 -9.42 1.31
CA ALA A 115 0.30 -8.78 0.41
C ALA A 115 0.88 -8.59 -1.00
N GLN A 116 2.12 -8.13 -1.11
CA GLN A 116 2.81 -7.98 -2.40
C GLN A 116 2.90 -9.32 -3.14
N GLU A 117 3.35 -10.37 -2.46
CA GLU A 117 3.44 -11.72 -3.03
C GLU A 117 2.08 -12.20 -3.55
N ASN A 118 1.03 -12.04 -2.74
CA ASN A 118 -0.34 -12.40 -3.12
C ASN A 118 -0.80 -11.65 -4.37
N VAL A 119 -0.53 -10.34 -4.46
CA VAL A 119 -0.90 -9.55 -5.64
C VAL A 119 -0.12 -9.97 -6.89
N VAL A 120 1.17 -10.27 -6.75
CA VAL A 120 1.98 -10.78 -7.86
C VAL A 120 1.45 -12.13 -8.35
N GLU A 121 1.06 -13.02 -7.44
CA GLU A 121 0.46 -14.30 -7.78
C GLU A 121 -0.87 -14.14 -8.54
N ILE A 122 -1.76 -13.27 -8.04
CA ILE A 122 -3.04 -12.97 -8.72
C ILE A 122 -2.79 -12.40 -10.11
N ALA A 123 -1.89 -11.44 -10.24
CA ALA A 123 -1.54 -10.85 -11.53
C ALA A 123 -1.03 -11.92 -12.51
N SER A 124 -0.14 -12.80 -12.05
CA SER A 124 0.37 -13.92 -12.83
C SER A 124 -0.75 -14.87 -13.27
N SER A 125 -1.69 -15.20 -12.37
CA SER A 125 -2.85 -16.05 -12.69
C SER A 125 -3.77 -15.45 -13.78
N LEU A 126 -3.80 -14.12 -13.88
CA LEU A 126 -4.54 -13.37 -14.90
C LEU A 126 -3.74 -13.15 -16.19
N GLY A 127 -2.51 -13.65 -16.28
CA GLY A 127 -1.61 -13.40 -17.41
C GLY A 127 -1.09 -11.96 -17.48
N LEU A 128 -1.08 -11.24 -16.36
CA LEU A 128 -0.64 -9.85 -16.25
C LEU A 128 0.77 -9.77 -15.66
N SER A 129 1.57 -8.84 -16.18
CA SER A 129 2.88 -8.47 -15.61
C SER A 129 2.74 -7.11 -14.95
N VAL A 130 2.83 -7.09 -13.62
CA VAL A 130 2.69 -5.87 -12.79
C VAL A 130 3.93 -5.66 -11.94
N THR A 131 4.19 -4.39 -11.58
CA THR A 131 5.19 -4.03 -10.58
C THR A 131 4.48 -3.59 -9.32
N VAL A 132 4.81 -4.23 -8.21
CA VAL A 132 4.23 -3.96 -6.89
C VAL A 132 5.31 -3.40 -5.99
N ALA A 133 5.12 -2.18 -5.50
CA ALA A 133 6.00 -1.55 -4.53
C ALA A 133 5.36 -1.62 -3.13
N VAL A 134 6.15 -1.99 -2.13
CA VAL A 134 5.77 -1.97 -0.72
C VAL A 134 6.35 -0.73 -0.06
N ALA A 135 5.52 -0.02 0.70
CA ALA A 135 5.95 1.03 1.60
C ALA A 135 5.47 0.72 3.02
N GLN A 136 6.43 0.60 3.94
CA GLN A 136 6.19 0.31 5.35
C GLN A 136 7.11 1.15 6.24
N GLU A 137 6.67 1.39 7.46
CA GLU A 137 7.53 1.96 8.49
C GLU A 137 8.37 0.85 9.11
N VAL A 138 9.66 1.12 9.30
CA VAL A 138 10.58 0.22 9.99
C VAL A 138 11.14 0.98 11.19
N SER A 139 10.86 0.49 12.40
CA SER A 139 11.56 0.96 13.60
C SER A 139 12.89 0.22 13.71
N LEU A 140 13.99 0.97 13.80
CA LEU A 140 15.35 0.43 13.97
C LEU A 140 15.69 0.09 15.43
N GLN A 141 14.71 -0.03 16.32
CA GLN A 141 14.95 -0.51 17.68
C GLN A 141 15.03 -2.04 17.65
N GLU A 142 16.10 -2.57 18.23
CA GLU A 142 16.44 -4.00 18.28
C GLU A 142 15.19 -4.89 18.41
N PHE A 143 15.13 -5.93 17.57
CA PHE A 143 14.06 -6.94 17.51
C PHE A 143 13.85 -7.61 18.88
N GLY A 144 13.19 -6.90 19.78
CA GLY A 144 12.71 -7.35 21.08
C GLY A 144 11.29 -7.84 20.89
N MET A 145 11.12 -9.15 21.05
CA MET A 145 9.90 -9.91 20.88
C MET A 145 8.83 -9.47 21.90
N LEU A 146 8.15 -8.33 21.70
CA LEU A 146 7.00 -7.86 22.53
C LEU A 146 6.24 -6.63 21.97
N ALA A 147 6.30 -6.32 20.67
CA ALA A 147 5.86 -5.03 20.13
C ALA A 147 4.51 -5.02 19.36
N CYS A 148 3.51 -5.82 19.76
CA CYS A 148 2.18 -5.75 19.11
C CYS A 148 1.06 -5.55 20.16
N LEU A 149 1.42 -5.11 21.39
CA LEU A 149 0.45 -4.75 22.46
C LEU A 149 0.68 -3.40 23.16
N TRP A 150 1.77 -2.68 22.87
CA TRP A 150 2.00 -1.37 23.45
C TRP A 150 2.69 -0.50 22.40
N PHE A 151 1.99 0.54 21.93
CA PHE A 151 2.48 1.81 21.37
C PHE A 151 1.44 2.39 20.41
N ILE A 152 0.42 3.05 20.98
CA ILE A 152 -0.19 4.23 20.36
C ILE A 152 0.43 5.40 21.13
N ASP A 153 1.66 5.77 20.79
CA ASP A 153 2.31 6.98 21.31
C ASP A 153 2.40 7.98 20.16
N VAL A 154 1.79 9.16 20.37
CA VAL A 154 1.44 10.15 19.34
C VAL A 154 2.58 11.13 19.10
N SER A 155 3.84 10.67 19.20
CA SER A 155 5.00 11.54 19.08
C SER A 155 6.22 10.81 18.51
N MET A 156 6.24 10.46 17.22
CA MET A 156 7.48 10.08 16.54
C MET A 156 7.53 10.55 15.08
N ALA A 157 8.74 10.89 14.64
CA ALA A 157 9.04 11.50 13.36
C ALA A 157 9.07 10.47 12.22
N PHE A 158 8.49 10.85 11.09
CA PHE A 158 8.23 10.01 9.93
C PHE A 158 9.49 9.53 9.20
N HIS A 159 9.64 8.21 9.03
CA HIS A 159 10.45 7.61 7.96
C HIS A 159 9.60 6.62 7.18
N CYS A 160 9.02 7.08 6.07
CA CYS A 160 8.41 6.21 5.06
C CYS A 160 9.55 5.60 4.24
N TYR A 161 9.47 4.33 3.85
CA TYR A 161 10.47 3.68 2.97
C TYR A 161 9.75 3.22 1.70
N ILE A 162 10.22 3.62 0.52
CA ILE A 162 9.72 3.20 -0.80
C ILE A 162 10.85 2.41 -1.47
N LEU A 163 10.61 1.13 -1.72
CA LEU A 163 11.49 0.31 -2.56
C LEU A 163 11.49 0.87 -3.98
N LYS A 164 12.65 1.38 -4.43
CA LYS A 164 12.85 1.81 -5.81
C LYS A 164 13.50 0.66 -6.58
N GLN A 165 12.89 0.24 -7.68
CA GLN A 165 13.63 -0.42 -8.76
C GLN A 165 13.14 0.07 -10.11
N ASP A 166 13.98 -0.16 -11.11
CA ASP A 166 14.39 0.81 -12.10
C ASP A 166 13.35 1.20 -13.17
N SER A 167 13.71 2.28 -13.85
CA SER A 167 13.16 2.74 -15.13
C SER A 167 12.63 1.60 -16.00
N ILE A 168 11.33 1.60 -16.34
CA ILE A 168 10.73 1.31 -17.66
C ILE A 168 9.19 1.18 -17.52
N THR A 169 8.48 2.19 -18.06
CA THR A 169 7.14 2.16 -18.69
C THR A 169 6.14 1.01 -18.44
N LYS A 170 5.81 0.63 -17.19
CA LYS A 170 4.70 -0.31 -16.90
C LYS A 170 3.78 0.18 -15.77
N PRO A 171 2.48 -0.21 -15.73
CA PRO A 171 1.53 0.26 -14.72
C PRO A 171 1.95 -0.15 -13.31
N TYR A 172 2.04 0.85 -12.42
CA TYR A 172 2.57 0.73 -11.06
C TYR A 172 1.43 0.40 -10.07
N LEU A 173 1.71 -0.41 -9.06
CA LEU A 173 0.89 -0.53 -7.85
C LEU A 173 1.74 -0.03 -6.67
N TYR A 174 1.30 1.02 -5.97
CA TYR A 174 1.95 1.46 -4.73
C TYR A 174 1.12 0.96 -3.54
N PHE A 175 1.68 0.11 -2.69
CA PHE A 175 1.15 -0.02 -1.34
C PHE A 175 1.59 1.21 -0.55
N CYS A 176 0.64 1.90 0.05
CA CYS A 176 0.90 2.98 0.98
C CYS A 176 0.18 2.65 2.27
N ILE A 177 0.94 2.32 3.30
CA ILE A 177 0.48 2.43 4.67
C ILE A 177 0.48 3.94 4.99
N PHE A 178 -0.64 4.62 4.75
CA PHE A 178 -0.88 5.94 5.33
C PHE A 178 -1.74 5.74 6.58
N TRP A 179 -1.24 6.14 7.73
CA TRP A 179 -2.07 6.40 8.89
C TRP A 179 -2.56 7.85 8.84
N PHE A 180 -3.87 8.03 9.06
CA PHE A 180 -4.50 9.34 9.20
C PHE A 180 -3.95 10.06 10.44
N ARG A 181 -3.46 11.30 10.26
CA ARG A 181 -3.49 12.29 11.34
C ARG A 181 -4.87 12.91 11.35
N ILE A 182 -5.75 12.47 12.24
CA ILE A 182 -6.98 13.20 12.57
C ILE A 182 -6.53 14.47 13.29
N LEU A 183 -6.53 15.60 12.57
CA LEU A 183 -6.48 16.91 13.21
C LEU A 183 -7.87 17.19 13.76
N THR A 184 -8.09 16.93 15.05
CA THR A 184 -9.17 17.60 15.76
C THR A 184 -8.76 19.06 15.92
N SER A 185 -9.50 19.95 15.27
CA SER A 185 -9.41 21.38 15.54
C SER A 185 -9.87 21.64 16.97
N GLU A 186 -8.96 22.01 17.86
CA GLU A 186 -9.16 23.13 18.78
C GLU A 186 -7.81 23.82 18.96
N ASN A 187 -7.72 25.06 18.46
CA ASN A 187 -6.65 25.98 18.80
C ASN A 187 -6.90 26.49 20.22
N LEU A 188 -5.94 26.32 21.12
CA LEU A 188 -5.37 27.33 22.02
C LEU A 188 -4.22 26.73 22.85
#